data_AF-A0A415ZJI4-F1
#
_entry.id   AF-A0A415ZJI4-F1
#
_cell.length_a   1.000
_cell.length_b   1.000
_cell.length_c   1.000
_cell.angle_alpha   90.00
_cell.angle_beta   90.00
_cell.angle_gamma   90.00
#
_symmetry.space_group_name_H-M   'P 1'
#
loop_
_entity.id
_entity.type
_entity.pdbx_description
1 polymer ?
#
loop_
_entity_poly.entity_id
_entity_poly.type
_entity_poly.pdbx_seq_one_letter_code
_entity_poly.pdbx_strand_id
1 'polypeptide(L)'
;MVFTLGSFVLVTVAVAFVSWLKTKGTDETSKDGYFLGGRSLSGLVIFGSLMMTNLSAEQLVGRNGQGYAAGMTAMGWETMCPIALTLMALFFIPKYFKLGISAIPEFLESRFDRATRVIVSFIFLVAYIVTMLPLVLYAGSVAM
;
A
#
# COMPACT_ATOMS: atom_id res chain seq x y z
N MET A 1 16.86 2.46 23.96
CA MET A 1 17.77 2.19 22.83
C MET A 1 18.09 0.70 22.65
N VAL A 2 18.73 0.01 23.61
CA VAL A 2 19.10 -1.42 23.44
C VAL A 2 17.89 -2.33 23.25
N PHE A 3 16.81 -2.12 24.00
CA PHE A 3 15.55 -2.87 23.84
C PHE A 3 14.90 -2.63 22.45
N THR A 4 14.90 -1.39 21.97
CA THR A 4 14.33 -0.99 20.67
C THR A 4 15.11 -1.58 19.49
N LEU A 5 16.44 -1.51 19.56
CA LEU A 5 17.32 -2.12 18.54
C LEU A 5 17.22 -3.64 18.57
N GLY A 6 17.15 -4.23 19.77
CA GLY A 6 16.99 -5.67 19.95
C GLY A 6 15.66 -6.20 19.39
N SER A 7 14.54 -5.51 19.68
CA SER A 7 13.22 -5.90 19.15
C SER A 7 13.14 -5.70 17.63
N PHE A 8 13.70 -4.61 17.10
CA PHE A 8 13.77 -4.39 15.65
C PHE A 8 14.51 -5.52 14.94
N VAL A 9 15.73 -5.85 15.37
CA VAL A 9 16.53 -6.92 14.76
C VAL A 9 15.81 -8.28 14.88
N LEU A 10 15.21 -8.58 16.03
CA LEU A 10 14.50 -9.84 16.23
C LEU A 10 13.29 -9.96 15.29
N VAL A 11 12.48 -8.91 15.16
CA VAL A 11 11.33 -8.89 14.25
C VAL A 11 11.79 -8.98 12.80
N THR A 12 12.83 -8.24 12.40
CA THR A 12 13.37 -8.30 11.03
C THR A 12 13.89 -9.69 10.70
N VAL A 13 14.63 -10.34 11.60
CA VAL A 13 15.14 -11.71 11.40
C VAL A 13 14.00 -12.72 11.37
N ALA A 14 12.99 -12.58 12.23
CA ALA A 14 11.82 -13.45 12.22
C ALA A 14 11.05 -13.34 10.90
N VAL A 15 10.81 -12.12 10.41
CA VAL A 15 10.15 -11.87 9.11
C VAL A 15 11.01 -12.41 7.97
N ALA A 16 12.32 -12.17 7.97
CA ALA A 16 13.24 -12.69 6.96
C ALA A 16 13.24 -14.22 6.91
N PHE A 17 13.20 -14.87 8.08
CA PHE A 17 13.16 -16.33 8.18
C PHE A 17 11.83 -16.91 7.70
N VAL A 18 10.70 -16.30 8.08
CA VAL A 18 9.36 -16.69 7.63
C VAL A 18 9.21 -16.50 6.11
N SER A 19 9.69 -15.37 5.59
CA SER A 19 9.72 -15.09 4.15
C SER A 19 10.61 -16.10 3.43
N TRP A 20 11.80 -16.41 3.94
CA TRP A 20 12.67 -17.41 3.35
C TRP A 20 12.04 -18.81 3.31
N LEU A 21 11.36 -19.23 4.38
CA LEU A 21 10.63 -20.49 4.41
C LEU A 21 9.48 -20.54 3.39
N LYS A 22 8.76 -19.42 3.19
CA LYS A 22 7.66 -19.34 2.22
C LYS A 22 8.11 -19.17 0.77
N THR A 23 9.26 -18.54 0.52
CA THR A 23 9.78 -18.24 -0.83
C THR A 23 10.74 -19.32 -1.34
N LYS A 24 11.13 -20.29 -0.51
CA LYS A 24 12.08 -21.37 -0.88
C LYS A 24 11.62 -22.28 -2.03
N GLY A 25 10.36 -22.20 -2.44
CA GLY A 25 9.77 -23.01 -3.52
C GLY A 25 8.95 -22.22 -4.55
N THR A 26 9.01 -20.89 -4.55
CA THR A 26 8.30 -20.05 -5.54
C THR A 26 9.26 -19.58 -6.64
N ASP A 27 8.77 -19.59 -7.88
CA ASP A 27 9.55 -19.20 -9.06
C ASP A 27 9.45 -17.68 -9.28
N GLU A 28 10.35 -16.93 -8.64
CA GLU A 28 10.41 -15.46 -8.67
C GLU A 28 11.08 -14.91 -9.95
N THR A 29 11.45 -15.77 -10.91
CA THR A 29 12.16 -15.35 -12.14
C THR A 29 11.24 -14.71 -13.18
N SER A 30 9.93 -14.97 -13.12
CA SER A 30 8.93 -14.39 -14.02
C SER A 30 8.25 -13.17 -13.41
N LYS A 31 7.97 -12.16 -14.25
CA LYS A 31 7.21 -10.95 -13.85
C LYS A 31 5.87 -11.29 -13.19
N ASP A 32 5.21 -12.36 -13.63
CA ASP A 32 3.94 -12.81 -13.04
C ASP A 32 4.13 -13.49 -11.67
N GLY A 33 5.28 -14.16 -11.45
CA GLY A 33 5.65 -14.72 -10.14
C GLY A 33 5.87 -13.60 -9.12
N TYR A 34 6.70 -12.62 -9.49
CA TYR A 34 7.11 -11.51 -8.62
C TYR A 34 6.01 -10.45 -8.39
N PHE A 35 5.26 -10.07 -9.44
CA PHE A 35 4.23 -9.02 -9.32
C PHE A 35 2.82 -9.54 -9.00
N LEU A 36 2.47 -10.78 -9.38
CA LEU A 36 1.12 -11.32 -9.18
C LEU A 36 1.06 -12.46 -8.13
N GLY A 37 2.18 -12.85 -7.51
CA GLY A 37 2.22 -13.94 -6.52
C GLY A 37 1.70 -15.27 -7.08
N GLY A 38 1.88 -15.49 -8.39
CA GLY A 38 1.35 -16.64 -9.12
C GLY A 38 -0.18 -16.75 -9.13
N ARG A 39 -0.92 -15.67 -8.84
CA ARG A 39 -2.40 -15.63 -8.72
C ARG A 39 -2.97 -16.64 -7.71
N SER A 40 -2.13 -17.14 -6.81
CA SER A 40 -2.45 -18.21 -5.85
C SER A 40 -2.83 -17.68 -4.45
N LEU A 41 -2.74 -16.36 -4.25
CA LEU A 41 -2.99 -15.71 -2.97
C LEU A 41 -4.48 -15.80 -2.59
N SER A 42 -4.75 -16.29 -1.39
CA SER A 42 -6.12 -16.34 -0.86
C SER A 42 -6.63 -14.93 -0.52
N GLY A 43 -7.96 -14.74 -0.60
CA GLY A 43 -8.58 -13.43 -0.35
C GLY A 43 -8.25 -12.83 1.01
N LEU A 44 -8.05 -13.68 2.04
CA LEU A 44 -7.62 -13.23 3.38
C LEU A 44 -6.20 -12.63 3.37
N VAL A 45 -5.28 -13.21 2.60
CA VAL A 45 -3.90 -12.69 2.47
C VAL A 45 -3.91 -11.37 1.71
N ILE A 46 -4.73 -11.23 0.67
CA ILE A 46 -4.90 -9.98 -0.08
C ILE A 46 -5.46 -8.89 0.84
N PHE A 47 -6.52 -9.20 1.59
CA PHE A 47 -7.11 -8.26 2.56
C PHE A 47 -6.09 -7.83 3.62
N GLY A 48 -5.38 -8.79 4.22
CA GLY A 48 -4.33 -8.50 5.21
C GLY A 48 -3.22 -7.62 4.64
N SER A 49 -2.77 -7.89 3.41
CA SER A 49 -1.77 -7.05 2.74
C SER A 49 -2.28 -5.63 2.49
N LEU A 50 -3.53 -5.46 2.04
CA LEU A 50 -4.12 -4.14 1.80
C LEU A 50 -4.27 -3.35 3.10
N MET A 51 -4.68 -4.00 4.19
CA MET A 51 -4.74 -3.39 5.52
C MET A 51 -3.35 -2.96 6.01
N MET A 52 -2.33 -3.80 5.85
CA MET A 52 -0.95 -3.45 6.21
C MET A 52 -0.41 -2.28 5.39
N THR A 53 -0.71 -2.20 4.10
CA THR A 53 -0.31 -1.06 3.24
C THR A 53 -0.97 0.26 3.69
N ASN A 54 -2.17 0.19 4.27
CA ASN A 54 -2.84 1.38 4.79
C ASN A 54 -2.27 1.85 6.14
N LEU A 55 -1.65 0.96 6.92
CA LEU A 55 -1.08 1.28 8.23
C LEU A 55 0.34 1.85 8.06
N SER A 56 0.45 3.17 7.96
CA SER A 56 1.73 3.89 7.89
C SER A 56 2.01 4.70 9.17
N ALA A 57 3.26 5.17 9.32
CA ALA A 57 3.65 6.14 10.35
C ALA A 57 2.82 7.43 10.27
N GLU A 58 2.37 7.80 9.07
CA GLU A 58 1.39 8.86 8.84
C GLU A 58 0.10 8.63 9.63
N GLN A 59 -0.55 7.48 9.45
CA GLN A 59 -1.76 7.16 10.19
C GLN A 59 -1.47 7.16 11.69
N LEU A 60 -0.38 6.54 12.12
CA LEU A 60 -0.12 6.38 13.55
C LEU A 60 0.21 7.70 14.27
N VAL A 61 0.94 8.62 13.66
CA VAL A 61 1.28 9.91 14.28
C VAL A 61 0.25 10.99 13.91
N GLY A 62 -0.09 11.08 12.62
CA GLY A 62 -0.98 12.11 12.07
C GLY A 62 -2.44 11.91 12.45
N ARG A 63 -3.01 10.71 12.32
CA ARG A 63 -4.42 10.48 12.69
C ARG A 63 -4.66 10.54 14.18
N ASN A 64 -3.72 10.04 14.99
CA ASN A 64 -3.83 10.19 16.45
C ASN A 64 -3.73 11.67 16.87
N GLY A 65 -2.87 12.46 16.22
CA GLY A 65 -2.83 13.92 16.42
C GLY A 65 -4.15 14.61 16.05
N GLN A 66 -4.76 14.23 14.92
CA GLN A 66 -6.08 14.73 14.53
C GLN A 66 -7.18 14.29 15.51
N GLY A 67 -7.12 13.05 16.02
CA GLY A 67 -8.04 12.55 17.04
C GLY A 67 -7.93 13.32 18.35
N TYR A 68 -6.72 13.74 18.74
CA TYR A 68 -6.51 14.58 19.92
C TYR A 68 -7.06 16.00 19.74
N ALA A 69 -6.83 16.61 18.57
CA ALA A 69 -7.23 18.00 18.30
C ALA A 69 -8.72 18.15 17.94
N ALA A 70 -9.26 17.24 17.13
CA ALA A 70 -10.61 17.31 16.57
C ALA A 70 -11.58 16.27 17.18
N GLY A 71 -11.09 15.44 18.11
CA GLY A 71 -11.89 14.41 18.78
C GLY A 71 -12.42 13.36 17.81
N MET A 72 -13.66 12.94 18.03
CA MET A 72 -14.31 11.86 17.27
C MET A 72 -14.61 12.24 15.81
N THR A 73 -14.54 13.53 15.44
CA THR A 73 -14.79 13.96 14.04
C THR A 73 -13.75 13.40 13.06
N ALA A 74 -12.52 13.16 13.51
CA ALA A 74 -11.47 12.52 12.71
C ALA A 74 -11.83 11.08 12.27
N MET A 75 -12.70 10.39 13.03
CA MET A 75 -13.16 9.03 12.70
C MET A 75 -14.06 8.98 11.47
N GLY A 76 -14.64 10.11 11.07
CA GLY A 76 -15.51 10.17 9.89
C GLY A 76 -14.79 9.73 8.61
N TRP A 77 -13.50 10.06 8.49
CA TRP A 77 -12.67 9.61 7.37
C TRP A 77 -12.52 8.09 7.34
N GLU A 78 -12.08 7.51 8.46
CA GLU A 78 -11.81 6.08 8.58
C GLU A 78 -13.08 5.23 8.46
N THR A 79 -14.25 5.76 8.83
CA THR A 79 -15.53 5.05 8.70
C THR A 79 -16.03 5.02 7.25
N MET A 80 -15.78 6.08 6.48
CA MET A 80 -16.21 6.18 5.08
C MET A 80 -15.28 5.44 4.12
N CYS A 81 -13.98 5.36 4.43
CA CYS A 81 -12.99 4.71 3.58
C CYS A 81 -13.33 3.24 3.21
N PRO A 82 -13.68 2.34 4.14
CA PRO A 82 -14.03 0.96 3.82
C PRO A 82 -15.25 0.86 2.90
N ILE A 83 -16.25 1.72 3.09
CA ILE A 83 -17.47 1.74 2.28
C ILE A 83 -17.12 2.16 0.84
N ALA A 84 -16.37 3.26 0.70
CA ALA A 84 -15.94 3.75 -0.60
C ALA A 84 -15.04 2.74 -1.34
N LEU A 85 -14.10 2.11 -0.62
CA LEU A 85 -13.21 1.09 -1.17
C LEU A 85 -13.97 -0.16 -1.61
N THR A 86 -14.97 -0.60 -0.84
CA THR A 86 -15.80 -1.77 -1.20
C THR A 86 -16.60 -1.48 -2.47
N LEU A 87 -17.23 -0.31 -2.56
CA LEU A 87 -17.95 0.09 -3.77
C LEU A 87 -16.99 0.17 -4.97
N MET A 88 -15.86 0.86 -4.83
CA MET A 88 -14.86 0.95 -5.89
C MET A 88 -14.37 -0.43 -6.32
N ALA A 89 -14.08 -1.32 -5.37
CA ALA A 89 -13.65 -2.69 -5.64
C ALA A 89 -14.68 -3.45 -6.49
N LEU A 90 -15.96 -3.39 -6.13
CA LEU A 90 -17.04 -4.07 -6.85
C LEU A 90 -17.20 -3.58 -8.30
N PHE A 91 -17.05 -2.27 -8.54
CA PHE A 91 -17.21 -1.70 -9.89
C PHE A 91 -15.95 -1.79 -10.76
N PHE A 92 -14.77 -1.57 -10.18
CA PHE A 92 -13.53 -1.43 -10.94
C PHE A 92 -12.71 -2.73 -11.05
N ILE A 93 -12.72 -3.61 -10.03
CA ILE A 93 -11.96 -4.87 -10.09
C ILE A 93 -12.37 -5.73 -11.30
N PRO A 94 -13.68 -5.94 -11.60
CA PRO A 94 -14.07 -6.75 -12.75
C PRO A 94 -13.57 -6.17 -14.08
N LYS A 95 -13.46 -4.84 -14.16
CA LYS A 95 -12.98 -4.14 -15.36
C LYS A 95 -11.46 -4.25 -15.50
N TYR A 96 -10.73 -4.07 -14.41
CA TYR A 96 -9.27 -4.16 -14.39
C TYR A 96 -8.78 -5.58 -14.69
N PHE A 97 -9.44 -6.60 -14.14
CA PHE A 97 -9.09 -7.99 -14.40
C PHE A 97 -9.36 -8.43 -15.84
N LYS A 98 -10.42 -7.92 -16.48
CA LYS A 98 -10.70 -8.20 -17.91
C LYS A 98 -9.67 -7.60 -18.86
N LEU A 99 -9.12 -6.45 -18.52
CA LEU A 99 -8.13 -5.75 -19.35
C LEU A 99 -6.69 -6.21 -19.08
N GLY A 100 -6.46 -7.04 -18.04
CA GLY A 100 -5.12 -7.54 -17.70
C GLY A 100 -4.16 -6.44 -17.24
N ILE A 101 -4.69 -5.36 -16.67
CA ILE A 101 -3.92 -4.15 -16.37
C ILE A 101 -3.23 -4.28 -15.02
N SER A 102 -1.96 -3.89 -14.95
CA SER A 102 -1.15 -3.95 -13.73
C SER A 102 -1.11 -2.63 -12.96
N ALA A 103 -1.24 -1.50 -13.66
CA ALA A 103 -1.16 -0.17 -13.06
C ALA A 103 -2.28 0.78 -13.52
N ILE A 104 -2.72 1.69 -12.63
CA ILE A 104 -3.77 2.67 -12.96
C ILE A 104 -3.43 3.53 -14.20
N PRO A 105 -2.18 4.01 -14.40
CA PRO A 105 -1.84 4.76 -15.61
C PRO A 105 -1.98 3.95 -16.91
N GLU A 106 -1.84 2.62 -16.87
CA GLU A 106 -2.07 1.75 -18.03
C GLU A 106 -3.56 1.65 -18.38
N PHE A 107 -4.44 1.73 -17.37
CA PHE A 107 -5.88 1.87 -17.60
C PHE A 107 -6.23 3.17 -18.31
N LEU A 108 -5.57 4.27 -17.94
CA LEU A 108 -5.73 5.54 -18.64
C LEU A 108 -5.21 5.49 -20.07
N GLU A 109 -4.10 4.81 -20.33
CA GLU A 109 -3.58 4.58 -21.70
C GLU A 109 -4.60 3.82 -22.57
N SER A 110 -5.20 2.76 -22.02
CA SER A 110 -6.19 1.95 -22.75
C SER A 110 -7.47 2.72 -23.10
N ARG A 111 -7.78 3.78 -22.35
CA ARG A 111 -9.02 4.56 -22.50
C ARG A 111 -8.86 5.84 -23.30
N PHE A 112 -7.69 6.47 -23.21
CA PHE A 112 -7.37 7.75 -23.82
C PHE A 112 -6.23 7.60 -24.82
N ASP A 113 -4.98 7.69 -24.34
CA ASP A 113 -3.78 7.70 -25.17
C ASP A 113 -2.51 7.64 -24.31
N ARG A 114 -1.37 7.43 -24.97
CA ARG A 114 -0.05 7.31 -24.32
C ARG A 114 0.44 8.63 -23.70
N ALA A 115 0.09 9.80 -24.25
CA ALA A 115 0.51 11.07 -23.66
C ALA A 115 -0.19 11.29 -22.31
N THR A 116 -1.47 10.95 -22.21
CA THR A 116 -2.22 10.96 -20.94
C THR A 116 -1.57 10.06 -19.89
N ARG A 117 -1.11 8.85 -20.24
CA ARG A 117 -0.38 7.97 -19.31
C ARG A 117 0.87 8.64 -18.75
N VAL A 118 1.68 9.25 -19.61
CA VAL A 118 2.95 9.87 -19.20
C VAL A 118 2.69 11.06 -18.27
N ILE A 119 1.73 11.92 -18.61
CA ILE A 119 1.36 13.08 -17.79
C ILE A 119 0.88 12.62 -16.41
N VAL A 120 -0.05 11.66 -16.35
CA VAL A 120 -0.60 11.19 -15.08
C VAL A 120 0.46 10.47 -14.25
N SER A 121 1.31 9.64 -14.88
CA SER A 121 2.41 8.98 -14.17
C SER A 121 3.40 10.00 -13.59
N PHE A 122 3.71 11.06 -14.34
CA PHE A 122 4.57 12.14 -13.87
C PHE A 122 3.95 12.89 -12.68
N ILE A 123 2.66 13.25 -12.76
CA ILE A 123 1.94 13.90 -11.66
C ILE A 123 1.94 13.02 -10.40
N PHE A 124 1.66 11.72 -10.53
CA PHE A 124 1.70 10.79 -9.41
C PHE A 124 3.10 10.71 -8.78
N LEU A 125 4.14 10.66 -9.61
CA LEU A 125 5.52 10.56 -9.14
C LEU A 125 5.96 11.83 -8.41
N VAL A 126 5.63 13.01 -8.94
CA VAL A 126 5.89 14.29 -8.28
C VAL A 126 5.12 14.40 -6.98
N ALA A 127 3.82 14.05 -6.97
CA ALA A 127 3.02 14.04 -5.75
C ALA A 127 3.65 13.12 -4.70
N TYR A 128 4.10 11.92 -5.09
CA TYR A 128 4.72 10.99 -4.17
C TYR A 128 6.01 11.54 -3.54
N ILE A 129 6.85 12.20 -4.35
CA ILE A 129 8.11 12.80 -3.88
C ILE A 129 7.87 14.01 -2.98
N VAL A 130 6.87 14.84 -3.29
CA VAL A 130 6.67 16.13 -2.60
C VAL A 130 5.81 15.98 -1.36
N THR A 131 4.82 15.08 -1.35
CA THR A 131 3.87 14.95 -0.24
C THR A 131 4.12 13.71 0.58
N MET A 132 4.12 12.52 -0.04
CA MET A 132 4.18 11.25 0.68
C MET A 132 5.56 11.01 1.32
N LEU A 133 6.65 11.11 0.57
CA LEU A 133 7.99 10.83 1.12
C LEU A 133 8.35 11.75 2.29
N PRO A 134 8.19 13.10 2.21
CA PRO A 134 8.57 13.97 3.32
C PRO A 134 7.68 13.76 4.54
N LEU A 135 6.39 13.51 4.34
CA LEU A 135 5.46 13.27 5.43
C LEU A 135 5.76 11.96 6.17
N VAL A 136 6.07 10.88 5.46
CA VAL A 136 6.47 9.61 6.07
C VAL A 136 7.82 9.75 6.79
N LEU A 137 8.80 10.44 6.20
CA LEU A 137 10.09 10.70 6.84
C LEU A 137 9.95 11.57 8.09
N TYR A 138 9.13 12.63 8.03
CA TYR A 138 8.83 13.50 9.16
C TYR A 138 8.12 12.74 10.28
N ALA A 139 7.05 12.00 9.96
CA ALA A 139 6.33 11.18 10.94
C ALA A 139 7.24 10.13 11.58
N GLY A 140 8.14 9.51 10.80
CA GLY A 140 9.15 8.59 11.31
C GLY A 140 10.15 9.25 12.25
N SER A 141 10.58 10.49 11.94
CA SER A 141 11.51 11.24 12.80
C SER A 141 10.87 11.69 14.12
N VAL A 142 9.57 12.03 14.11
CA VAL A 142 8.82 12.44 15.31
C VAL A 142 8.50 11.25 16.21
N ALA A 143 8.38 10.05 15.64
CA ALA A 143 8.08 8.83 16.39
C ALA A 143 9.30 8.17 17.06
N MET A 144 10.53 8.56 16.68
CA MET A 144 11.79 8.01 17.21
C MET A 144 12.34 8.78 18.42
#